data_AF-A0AAU6LXB5-F1
#
_entry.id   AF-A0AAU6LXB5-F1
#
_cell.length_a   1.000
_cell.length_b   1.000
_cell.length_c   1.000
_cell.angle_alpha   90.00
_cell.angle_beta   90.00
_cell.angle_gamma   90.00
#
_symmetry.space_group_name_H-M   'P 1'
#
loop_
_entity.id
_entity.type
_entity.pdbx_description
1 polymer ?
#
loop_
_entity_poly.entity_id
_entity_poly.type
_entity_poly.pdbx_seq_one_letter_code
_entity_poly.pdbx_strand_id
1 'polypeptide(L)'
;MPSRSPFAPPAVSEPASAVRDASFLNVRDAAAYLGISQHTLYVWRHRRQGPPSFRMGPRGRVMYRRTALDGWIHEQECADSRSNSALSPLSAHPQRPTNTGA
;
A
#
# COMPACT_ATOMS: atom_id res chain seq x y z
N MET A 1 16.40 17.39 50.86
CA MET A 1 16.44 15.98 50.42
C MET A 1 15.43 15.80 49.29
N PRO A 2 15.81 15.87 48.00
CA PRO A 2 14.86 15.56 46.93
C PRO A 2 14.78 14.05 46.73
N SER A 3 13.56 13.52 46.83
CA SER A 3 13.25 12.12 46.58
C SER A 3 13.28 11.80 45.09
N ARG A 4 13.78 10.61 44.82
CA ARG A 4 13.95 9.88 43.56
C ARG A 4 12.62 9.59 42.86
N SER A 5 12.61 9.77 41.52
CA SER A 5 11.78 9.00 40.59
C SER A 5 12.45 8.98 39.20
N PRO A 6 12.98 7.85 38.73
CA PRO A 6 13.30 7.70 37.31
C PRO A 6 12.01 7.48 36.54
N PHE A 7 11.74 8.38 35.58
CA PHE A 7 10.67 8.26 34.60
C PHE A 7 10.97 7.02 33.73
N ALA A 8 10.29 5.92 34.01
CA ALA A 8 10.29 4.77 33.13
C ALA A 8 9.64 5.19 31.80
N PRO A 9 10.26 4.96 30.63
CA PRO A 9 9.53 5.09 29.38
C PRO A 9 8.38 4.06 29.39
N PRO A 10 7.19 4.42 28.91
CA PRO A 10 6.12 3.44 28.80
C PRO A 10 6.63 2.32 27.91
N ALA A 11 6.60 1.11 28.46
CA ALA A 11 6.85 -0.13 27.75
C ALA A 11 6.19 -0.02 26.39
N VAL A 12 7.02 -0.12 25.34
CA VAL A 12 6.58 -0.34 23.99
C VAL A 12 5.75 -1.61 24.07
N SER A 13 4.43 -1.46 24.07
CA SER A 13 3.50 -2.55 23.92
C SER A 13 3.73 -3.11 22.52
N GLU A 14 4.71 -3.99 22.38
CA GLU A 14 4.80 -4.92 21.26
C GLU A 14 3.65 -5.91 21.41
N PRO A 15 2.63 -5.90 20.55
CA PRO A 15 1.79 -7.07 20.38
C PRO A 15 2.60 -8.10 19.58
N ALA A 16 3.64 -8.65 20.19
CA ALA A 16 4.22 -9.94 19.82
C ALA A 16 3.21 -11.02 20.25
N SER A 17 2.12 -11.14 19.51
CA SER A 17 1.28 -12.33 19.59
C SER A 17 0.85 -12.68 18.18
N ALA A 18 1.72 -13.50 17.58
CA ALA A 18 1.39 -14.39 16.49
C ALA A 18 0.63 -13.70 15.36
N VAL A 19 1.43 -13.17 14.43
CA VAL A 19 1.12 -13.22 13.00
C VAL A 19 0.80 -14.67 12.64
N ARG A 20 -0.41 -15.14 12.99
CA ARG A 20 -1.09 -16.11 12.14
C ARG A 20 -1.14 -15.40 10.81
N ASP A 21 -0.66 -16.04 9.75
CA ASP A 21 -0.80 -15.56 8.38
C ASP A 21 -2.21 -15.02 8.16
N ALA A 22 -2.41 -13.75 8.49
CA ALA A 22 -3.67 -13.09 8.38
C ALA A 22 -3.70 -12.76 6.91
N SER A 23 -4.08 -13.78 6.15
CA SER A 23 -4.32 -13.69 4.72
C SER A 23 -5.19 -12.46 4.43
N PHE A 24 -6.00 -12.04 5.42
CA PHE A 24 -6.84 -10.87 5.40
C PHE A 24 -6.46 -9.85 6.49
N LEU A 25 -6.23 -8.61 6.05
CA LEU A 25 -5.96 -7.41 6.84
C LEU A 25 -7.21 -6.52 6.80
N ASN A 26 -7.55 -5.89 7.92
CA ASN A 26 -8.59 -4.86 7.92
C ASN A 26 -8.02 -3.53 7.37
N VAL A 27 -8.87 -2.49 7.23
CA VAL A 27 -8.46 -1.15 6.75
C VAL A 27 -7.31 -0.56 7.56
N ARG A 28 -7.32 -0.72 8.89
CA ARG A 28 -6.28 -0.19 9.79
C ARG A 28 -4.96 -0.89 9.56
N ASP A 29 -4.97 -2.21 9.53
CA ASP A 29 -3.76 -3.01 9.38
C ASP A 29 -3.20 -2.90 7.95
N ALA A 30 -4.06 -2.80 6.94
CA ALA A 30 -3.65 -2.54 5.57
C ALA A 30 -2.99 -1.16 5.45
N ALA A 31 -3.58 -0.12 6.05
CA ALA A 31 -2.98 1.22 6.04
C ALA A 31 -1.61 1.23 6.74
N ALA A 32 -1.49 0.54 7.89
CA ALA A 32 -0.22 0.37 8.59
C ALA A 32 0.80 -0.41 7.74
N TYR A 33 0.37 -1.47 7.05
CA TYR A 33 1.22 -2.27 6.16
C TYR A 33 1.79 -1.45 4.99
N LEU A 34 0.95 -0.60 4.39
CA LEU A 34 1.33 0.30 3.30
C LEU A 34 2.10 1.55 3.79
N GLY A 35 2.19 1.78 5.11
CA GLY A 35 2.82 2.97 5.68
C GLY A 35 2.04 4.27 5.40
N ILE A 36 0.73 4.19 5.14
CA ILE A 36 -0.12 5.35 4.84
C ILE A 36 -1.22 5.55 5.88
N SER A 37 -1.88 6.71 5.85
CA SER A 37 -3.02 6.96 6.73
C SER A 37 -4.26 6.18 6.29
N GLN A 38 -5.08 5.75 7.25
CA GLN A 38 -6.38 5.13 6.95
C GLN A 38 -7.27 6.04 6.10
N HIS A 39 -7.21 7.35 6.35
CA HIS A 39 -7.95 8.35 5.58
C HIS A 39 -7.55 8.32 4.09
N THR A 40 -6.25 8.23 3.80
CA THR A 40 -5.74 8.09 2.43
C THR A 40 -6.30 6.84 1.77
N LEU A 41 -6.29 5.70 2.48
CA LEU A 41 -6.81 4.43 1.97
C LEU A 41 -8.33 4.48 1.74
N TYR A 42 -9.09 5.21 2.56
CA TYR A 42 -10.51 5.50 2.31
C TYR A 42 -10.71 6.35 1.05
N VAL A 43 -9.91 7.40 0.86
CA VAL A 43 -9.97 8.25 -0.34
C VAL A 43 -9.69 7.44 -1.59
N TRP A 44 -8.64 6.61 -1.58
CA TRP A 44 -8.31 5.72 -2.69
C TRP A 44 -9.48 4.80 -3.04
N ARG A 45 -10.06 4.14 -2.02
CA ARG A 45 -11.22 3.25 -2.21
C ARG A 45 -12.43 3.99 -2.78
N HIS A 46 -12.70 5.22 -2.35
CA HIS A 46 -13.79 6.04 -2.89
C HIS A 46 -13.55 6.41 -4.36
N ARG A 47 -12.29 6.71 -4.70
CA ARG A 47 -11.86 7.02 -6.07
C ARG A 47 -11.64 5.77 -6.94
N ARG A 48 -11.99 4.58 -6.44
CA ARG A 48 -11.75 3.26 -7.07
C ARG A 48 -10.29 3.05 -7.50
N GLN A 49 -9.38 3.66 -6.75
CA GLN A 49 -7.93 3.52 -6.90
C GLN A 49 -7.39 2.74 -5.71
N GLY A 50 -6.21 2.16 -5.88
CA GLY A 50 -5.54 1.42 -4.81
C GLY A 50 -5.84 -0.08 -4.82
N PRO A 51 -5.37 -0.78 -3.77
CA PRO A 51 -5.37 -2.22 -3.76
C PRO A 51 -6.77 -2.82 -3.68
N PRO A 52 -6.96 -4.02 -4.26
CA PRO A 52 -8.25 -4.70 -4.27
C PRO A 52 -8.75 -4.96 -2.85
N SER A 53 -9.96 -4.49 -2.58
CA SER A 53 -10.65 -4.62 -1.30
C SER A 53 -11.97 -5.35 -1.48
N PHE A 54 -12.36 -6.18 -0.50
CA PHE A 54 -13.64 -6.88 -0.53
C PHE A 54 -14.36 -6.75 0.81
N ARG A 55 -15.70 -6.84 0.77
CA ARG A 55 -16.53 -6.85 1.97
C ARG A 55 -16.72 -8.30 2.41
N MET A 56 -16.32 -8.63 3.62
CA MET A 56 -16.49 -9.98 4.17
C MET A 56 -17.88 -10.13 4.81
N GLY A 57 -18.89 -10.51 4.01
CA GLY A 57 -20.26 -10.81 4.45
C GLY A 57 -21.31 -9.69 4.20
N PRO A 58 -22.60 -9.95 4.49
CA PRO A 58 -23.72 -9.05 4.15
C PRO A 58 -23.69 -7.68 4.84
N ARG A 59 -23.19 -7.64 6.08
CA ARG A 59 -22.84 -6.41 6.82
C ARG A 59 -21.32 -6.29 7.02
N GLY A 60 -20.59 -6.86 6.07
CA GLY A 60 -19.19 -7.17 6.19
C GLY A 60 -18.28 -5.96 6.33
N ARG A 61 -17.23 -6.15 7.14
CA ARG A 61 -16.10 -5.24 7.21
C ARG A 61 -15.30 -5.32 5.91
N VAL A 62 -14.65 -4.21 5.57
CA VAL A 62 -13.72 -4.16 4.43
C VAL A 62 -12.43 -4.85 4.86
N MET A 63 -12.07 -5.87 4.10
CA MET A 63 -10.84 -6.63 4.28
C MET A 63 -10.00 -6.56 3.00
N TYR A 64 -8.70 -6.66 3.18
CA TYR A 64 -7.66 -6.66 2.18
C TYR A 64 -6.93 -7.97 2.26
N ARG A 65 -6.68 -8.63 1.12
CA ARG A 65 -5.83 -9.81 1.14
C ARG A 65 -4.37 -9.37 1.11
N ARG A 66 -3.50 -9.90 1.98
CA ARG A 66 -2.07 -9.53 2.00
C ARG A 66 -1.42 -9.71 0.63
N THR A 67 -1.59 -10.89 0.02
CA THR A 67 -1.07 -11.17 -1.34
C THR A 67 -1.59 -10.21 -2.41
N ALA A 68 -2.78 -9.65 -2.20
CA ALA A 68 -3.38 -8.70 -3.15
C ALA A 68 -2.88 -7.27 -2.91
N LEU A 69 -2.48 -6.93 -1.66
CA LEU A 69 -1.70 -5.71 -1.40
C LEU A 69 -0.33 -5.83 -2.07
N ASP A 70 0.37 -6.95 -1.89
CA ASP A 70 1.70 -7.18 -2.48
C ASP A 70 1.67 -7.11 -4.01
N GLY A 71 0.69 -7.79 -4.64
CA GLY A 71 0.52 -7.73 -6.09
C GLY A 71 0.20 -6.32 -6.59
N TRP A 72 -0.60 -5.55 -5.85
CA TRP A 72 -0.89 -4.16 -6.20
C TRP A 72 0.35 -3.27 -6.08
N ILE A 73 1.19 -3.46 -5.05
CA ILE A 73 2.45 -2.72 -4.90
C ILE A 73 3.35 -2.98 -6.11
N HIS A 74 3.54 -4.25 -6.48
CA HIS A 74 4.34 -4.62 -7.63
C HIS A 74 3.80 -4.02 -8.94
N GLU A 75 2.48 -4.01 -9.12
CA GLU A 75 1.84 -3.37 -10.27
C GLU A 75 2.04 -1.85 -10.28
N GLN A 76 2.00 -1.20 -9.12
CA GLN A 76 2.34 0.24 -9.01
C GLN A 76 3.81 0.51 -9.31
N GLU A 77 4.74 -0.33 -8.84
CA GLU A 77 6.16 -0.20 -9.17
C GLU A 77 6.42 -0.38 -10.68
N CYS A 78 5.73 -1.32 -11.33
CA CYS A 78 5.83 -1.51 -12.77
C CYS A 78 5.19 -0.37 -13.57
N ALA A 79 4.07 0.18 -13.09
CA ALA A 79 3.36 1.27 -13.74
C ALA A 79 4.05 2.62 -13.52
N ASP A 80 4.75 2.79 -12.41
CA ASP A 80 5.54 3.99 -12.13
C ASP A 80 6.74 4.04 -13.08
N SER A 81 6.66 4.95 -14.04
CA SER A 81 7.66 5.12 -15.10
C SER A 81 9.04 5.55 -14.60
N ARG A 82 9.16 5.99 -13.33
CA ARG A 82 10.47 6.25 -12.70
C ARG A 82 11.14 4.96 -12.23
N SER A 83 10.34 3.98 -11.83
CA SER A 83 10.80 2.68 -11.33
C SER A 83 10.91 1.64 -12.45
N ASN A 84 10.12 1.78 -13.51
CA ASN A 84 10.18 0.96 -14.71
C ASN A 84 10.99 1.62 -15.84
N SER A 85 12.23 1.16 -16.02
CA SER A 85 13.11 1.63 -17.10
C SER A 85 12.53 1.40 -18.52
N ALA A 86 11.67 0.38 -18.71
CA ALA A 86 11.06 0.10 -20.01
C ALA A 86 9.93 1.09 -20.37
N LEU A 87 9.29 1.72 -19.38
CA LEU A 87 8.26 2.76 -19.57
C LEU A 87 8.81 4.17 -19.39
N SER A 88 10.12 4.30 -19.25
CA SER A 88 10.76 5.60 -19.13
C SER A 88 10.52 6.43 -20.40
N PRO A 89 9.97 7.66 -20.28
CA PRO A 89 9.74 8.52 -21.44
C PRO A 89 11.04 8.89 -22.17
N LEU A 90 12.19 8.70 -21.50
CA LEU A 90 13.53 8.89 -22.07
C LEU A 90 13.98 7.71 -22.95
N SER A 91 13.41 6.52 -22.77
CA SER A 91 13.72 5.31 -23.54
C SER A 91 12.79 5.13 -24.75
N ALA A 92 11.70 5.90 -24.82
CA ALA A 92 10.86 5.98 -26.00
C ALA A 92 11.64 6.64 -27.14
N HIS A 93 12.28 5.82 -27.99
CA HIS A 93 12.88 6.29 -29.23
C HIS A 93 11.82 7.07 -30.03
N PRO A 94 12.07 8.35 -30.41
CA PRO A 94 11.13 9.11 -31.21
C PRO A 94 10.85 8.33 -32.49
N GLN A 95 9.64 7.79 -32.61
CA GLN A 95 9.20 7.17 -33.85
C GLN A 95 9.07 8.32 -34.86
N ARG A 96 10.11 8.49 -35.69
CA ARG A 96 10.04 9.40 -36.82
C ARG A 96 8.82 8.99 -37.63
N PRO A 97 7.84 9.89 -37.86
CA PRO A 97 6.78 9.60 -38.80
C PRO A 97 7.45 9.33 -40.15
N THR A 98 7.42 8.07 -40.60
CA THR A 98 7.81 7.70 -41.96
C THR A 98 6.69 8.18 -42.86
N ASN A 99 6.77 9.43 -43.28
CA ASN A 99 5.91 9.95 -44.34
C ASN A 99 6.39 9.32 -45.66
N THR A 100 5.80 8.18 -46.01
CA THR A 100 5.96 7.53 -47.32
C THR A 100 4.63 7.62 -48.06
N GLY A 101 4.63 8.37 -49.15
CA GLY A 101 3.53 8.51 -50.10
C GLY A 101 3.20 9.98 -50.33
N ALA A 102 3.00 10.48 -51.55
CA ALA A 102 3.13 9.95 -52.90
C ALA A 102 3.15 11.17 -53.83
#